data_AF-A0A2D6L3F9-F1
#
_entry.id   AF-A0A2D6L3F9-F1
#
_cell.length_a   1.000
_cell.length_b   1.000
_cell.length_c   1.000
_cell.angle_alpha   90.00
_cell.angle_beta   90.00
_cell.angle_gamma   90.00
#
_symmetry.space_group_name_H-M   'P 1'
#
loop_
_entity.id
_entity.type
_entity.pdbx_description
1 polymer ?
#
loop_
_entity_poly.entity_id
_entity_poly.type
_entity_poly.pdbx_seq_one_letter_code
_entity_poly.pdbx_strand_id
1 'polypeptide(L)' 'MKIILFIIIFLTIGALLIINNDNLFLTNPDNLEEFSSDYLQWFDKIFNNAQKITGEAVNLEWLP' A
#
# COMPACT_ATOMS: atom_id res chain seq x y z
N MET A 1 -8.11 7.34 17.58
CA MET A 1 -7.52 6.01 17.88
C MET A 1 -7.99 4.91 16.93
N LYS A 2 -9.29 4.70 16.71
CA LYS A 2 -9.81 3.62 15.83
C LYS A 2 -9.36 3.71 14.37
N ILE A 3 -9.33 4.92 13.79
CA ILE A 3 -8.86 5.14 12.41
C ILE A 3 -7.37 4.82 12.28
N ILE A 4 -6.56 5.28 13.23
CA ILE A 4 -5.12 4.98 13.27
C ILE A 4 -4.90 3.46 13.36
N LEU A 5 -5.68 2.77 14.20
CA LEU A 5 -5.62 1.30 14.29
C LEU A 5 -5.98 0.64 12.94
N PHE A 6 -7.01 1.12 12.26
CA PHE A 6 -7.38 0.61 10.94
C PHE A 6 -6.27 0.80 9.92
N ILE A 7 -5.61 1.98 9.91
CA ILE A 7 -4.47 2.26 9.04
C ILE A 7 -3.31 1.31 9.34
N ILE A 8 -2.97 1.09 10.62
CA ILE A 8 -1.91 0.16 11.00
C ILE A 8 -2.25 -1.26 10.54
N ILE A 9 -3.47 -1.74 10.78
CA ILE A 9 -3.91 -3.07 10.35
C ILE A 9 -3.81 -3.20 8.82
N PHE A 10 -4.28 -2.20 8.07
CA PHE A 10 -4.21 -2.17 6.61
C PHE A 10 -2.77 -2.25 6.10
N LEU A 11 -1.86 -1.46 6.67
CA LEU A 11 -0.43 -1.47 6.32
C LEU A 11 0.23 -2.82 6.66
N THR A 12 -0.06 -3.38 7.82
CA THR A 12 0.47 -4.69 8.24
C THR A 12 -0.03 -5.81 7.32
N ILE A 13 -1.30 -5.80 6.93
CA ILE A 13 -1.84 -6.78 5.98
C ILE A 13 -1.16 -6.63 4.61
N GLY A 14 -0.97 -5.40 4.13
CA GLY A 14 -0.23 -5.13 2.89
C GLY A 14 1.19 -5.69 2.93
N ALA A 15 1.93 -5.45 4.01
CA ALA A 15 3.26 -5.99 4.20
C ALA A 15 3.27 -7.53 4.17
N LEU A 16 2.35 -8.17 4.91
CA LEU A 16 2.24 -9.63 4.95
C LEU A 16 1.89 -10.24 3.59
N LEU A 17 1.04 -9.58 2.81
CA LEU A 17 0.67 -10.02 1.47
C LEU A 17 1.87 -9.99 0.51
N ILE A 18 2.69 -8.93 0.54
CA ILE A 18 3.90 -8.83 -0.29
C ILE A 18 4.90 -9.92 0.11
N ILE A 19 5.20 -10.04 1.40
CA ILE A 19 6.12 -11.08 1.92
C ILE A 19 5.68 -12.48 1.49
N ASN A 20 4.37 -12.77 1.58
CA ASN A 20 3.84 -14.09 1.26
C ASN A 20 3.78 -14.37 -0.25
N ASN A 21 3.44 -13.38 -1.08
CA ASN A 21 3.31 -13.58 -2.51
C ASN A 21 4.67 -13.81 -3.18
N ASP A 22 5.68 -13.07 -2.74
CA ASP A 22 7.02 -13.11 -3.33
C ASP A 22 7.98 -14.03 -2.55
N ASN A 23 7.48 -14.76 -1.55
CA ASN A 23 8.24 -15.69 -0.69
C ASN A 23 9.49 -15.06 -0.05
N LEU A 24 9.37 -13.82 0.42
CA LEU A 24 10.49 -13.04 0.93
C LEU A 24 10.86 -13.44 2.36
N PHE A 25 12.01 -14.08 2.51
CA PHE A 25 12.60 -14.36 3.82
C PHE A 25 13.36 -13.13 4.31
N LEU A 26 12.74 -12.31 5.15
CA LEU A 26 13.30 -11.04 5.64
C LEU A 26 14.59 -11.17 6.47
N THR A 27 14.99 -12.38 6.84
CA THR A 27 16.30 -12.65 7.46
C THR A 27 17.45 -12.57 6.45
N ASN A 28 17.16 -12.70 5.14
CA ASN A 28 18.11 -12.47 4.06
C ASN A 28 18.14 -10.97 3.72
N PRO A 29 19.30 -10.29 3.78
CA PRO A 29 19.44 -8.89 3.41
C PRO A 29 18.91 -8.55 2.01
N ASP A 30 19.11 -9.44 1.02
CA ASP A 30 18.67 -9.18 -0.36
C ASP A 30 17.14 -9.12 -0.45
N ASN A 31 16.46 -10.06 0.22
CA ASN A 31 15.00 -10.10 0.29
C ASN A 31 14.42 -8.91 1.08
N LEU A 32 15.18 -8.37 2.03
CA LEU A 32 14.78 -7.18 2.79
C LEU A 32 14.81 -5.92 1.91
N GLU A 33 15.81 -5.80 1.05
CA GLU A 33 15.90 -4.72 0.06
C GLU A 33 14.75 -4.83 -0.96
N GLU A 34 14.51 -6.02 -1.50
CA GLU A 34 13.38 -6.31 -2.40
C GLU A 34 12.04 -5.95 -1.75
N PHE A 35 11.78 -6.46 -0.53
CA PHE A 35 10.58 -6.12 0.23
C PHE A 35 10.40 -4.61 0.40
N SER A 36 11.47 -3.89 0.74
CA SER A 36 11.40 -2.44 0.99
C SER A 36 11.04 -1.69 -0.29
N SER A 37 11.64 -2.08 -1.43
CA SER A 37 11.31 -1.52 -2.75
C SER A 37 9.85 -1.78 -3.13
N ASP A 38 9.39 -3.02 -3.01
CA ASP A 38 8.04 -3.43 -3.40
C ASP A 38 6.97 -2.81 -2.51
N TYR A 39 7.23 -2.76 -1.20
CA TYR A 39 6.34 -2.15 -0.23
C TYR A 39 6.17 -0.64 -0.48
N LEU A 40 7.26 0.08 -0.77
CA LEU A 40 7.19 1.49 -1.12
C LEU A 40 6.43 1.70 -2.43
N GLN A 41 6.72 0.89 -3.47
CA GLN A 41 6.02 0.99 -4.75
C GLN A 41 4.51 0.70 -4.60
N TRP A 42 4.14 -0.28 -3.78
CA TRP A 42 2.74 -0.58 -3.46
C TRP A 42 2.06 0.59 -2.76
N PHE A 43 2.74 1.20 -1.78
CA PHE A 43 2.21 2.35 -1.06
C PHE A 43 1.99 3.55 -1.99
N ASP A 44 2.94 3.83 -2.89
CA ASP A 44 2.81 4.89 -3.90
C ASP A 44 1.62 4.66 -4.83
N LYS A 45 1.40 3.41 -5.28
CA LYS A 45 0.22 3.06 -6.08
C LYS A 45 -1.08 3.33 -5.34
N ILE A 46 -1.17 3.01 -4.04
CA ILE A 46 -2.35 3.32 -3.23
C ILE A 46 -2.57 4.82 -3.13
N PHE A 47 -1.50 5.58 -2.83
CA PHE A 47 -1.60 7.02 -2.70
C PHE A 47 -2.06 7.69 -4.01
N ASN A 48 -1.47 7.30 -5.14
CA ASN A 48 -1.85 7.80 -6.46
C ASN A 48 -3.31 7.46 -6.81
N ASN A 49 -3.76 6.23 -6.52
CA ASN A 49 -5.15 5.84 -6.74
C ASN A 49 -6.12 6.60 -5.83
N ALA A 50 -5.77 6.80 -4.57
CA ALA A 50 -6.59 7.59 -3.64
C ALA A 50 -6.70 9.05 -4.09
N GLN A 51 -5.60 9.64 -4.57
CA GLN A 51 -5.60 10.99 -5.14
C GLN A 51 -6.48 11.06 -6.39
N LYS A 52 -6.36 10.08 -7.30
CA LYS A 52 -7.19 10.02 -8.52
C LYS A 52 -8.68 9.93 -8.19
N ILE A 53 -9.08 9.00 -7.32
CA ILE A 53 -10.48 8.82 -6.91
C ILE A 53 -11.00 10.08 -6.22
N THR A 54 -10.20 10.70 -5.35
CA THR A 54 -10.58 11.94 -4.68
C THR A 54 -10.70 13.10 -5.67
N GLY A 55 -9.79 13.19 -6.64
CA GLY A 55 -9.81 14.17 -7.71
C GLY A 55 -11.05 14.05 -8.57
N GLU A 56 -11.36 12.83 -9.03
CA GLU A 56 -12.60 12.52 -9.77
C GLU A 56 -13.83 12.91 -8.92
N ALA A 57 -13.85 12.53 -7.64
CA ALA A 57 -14.95 12.82 -6.73
C ALA A 57 -15.19 14.33 -6.54
N VAL A 58 -14.12 15.12 -6.38
CA VAL A 58 -14.14 16.57 -6.17
C VAL A 58 -14.48 17.33 -7.45
N ASN A 59 -13.93 16.91 -8.59
CA ASN A 59 -14.22 17.52 -9.89
C ASN A 59 -15.62 17.17 -10.40
N LEU A 60 -16.37 16.31 -9.69
CA LEU A 60 -17.68 15.80 -10.10
C LEU A 60 -17.66 15.18 -11.51
N GLU A 61 -16.50 14.75 -12.01
CA GLU A 61 -16.35 14.13 -13.35
C GLU A 61 -17.15 12.82 -13.48
N TRP A 62 -17.58 12.26 -12.35
CA TRP A 62 -18.44 11.08 -12.25
C TRP A 62 -19.95 11.41 -12.29
N LEU A 63 -20.35 12.68 -12.20
CA LEU A 63 -21.73 13.15 -12.34
C LEU A 63 -21.94 13.65 -13.78
N PRO A 64 -22.97 13.15 -14.50
CA PRO A 64 -23.25 13.56 -15.88
C PRO A 64 -23.72 15.01 -16.00
#